data_AF-H3H2I5-F1
#
_entry.id   AF-H3H2I5-F1
#
_cell.length_a   1.000
_cell.length_b   1.000
_cell.length_c   1.000
_cell.angle_alpha   90.00
_cell.angle_beta   90.00
_cell.angle_gamma   90.00
#
_symmetry.space_group_name_H-M   'P 1'
#
loop_
_entity.id
_entity.type
_entity.pdbx_description
1 polymer ?
#
loop_
_entity_poly.entity_id
_entity_poly.type
_entity_poly.pdbx_seq_one_letter_code
_entity_poly.pdbx_strand_id
1 'polypeptide(L)'
;MARMTGFFCQVLVMVALVARGAVATDEGILLSETFGGPHGTKYSDIDLVSPGQTVQSVTIQAGERINGIGVAVTDPSGLKTDLFHGGKGGDPNTLTLSAGEYIMGIEAHWGEKGDHTRIKYLRFTTNLGNFIEGGNPTKNIAKNTAPEGYQLGGFFGTCGKELDSVGIVWTSIAPVRALRG
;
A
#
# COMPACT_ATOMS: atom_id res chain seq x y z
N MET A 1 -24.81 -58.67 27.82
CA MET A 1 -24.25 -57.99 26.63
C MET A 1 -24.89 -56.61 26.57
N ALA A 2 -24.22 -55.46 26.44
CA ALA A 2 -22.81 -55.11 26.33
C ALA A 2 -22.65 -53.69 26.92
N ARG A 3 -21.49 -53.40 27.54
CA ARG A 3 -21.06 -52.04 27.88
C ARG A 3 -20.61 -51.35 26.59
N MET A 4 -20.92 -50.06 26.41
CA MET A 4 -20.13 -49.23 25.51
C MET A 4 -19.95 -47.81 26.08
N THR A 5 -18.68 -47.51 26.28
CA THR A 5 -18.02 -46.31 26.78
C THR A 5 -17.99 -45.18 25.76
N GLY A 6 -18.27 -43.96 26.23
CA GLY A 6 -17.53 -42.71 25.96
C GLY A 6 -17.52 -42.12 24.55
N PHE A 7 -17.86 -40.83 24.45
CA PHE A 7 -17.13 -39.90 23.58
C PHE A 7 -17.26 -38.46 24.09
N PHE A 8 -16.22 -37.96 24.75
CA PHE A 8 -16.05 -36.53 25.04
C PHE A 8 -15.52 -35.87 23.77
N CYS A 9 -16.26 -34.91 23.21
CA CYS A 9 -15.81 -34.11 22.07
C CYS A 9 -15.34 -32.75 22.59
N GLN A 10 -14.06 -32.63 22.99
CA GLN A 10 -13.42 -31.34 23.20
C GLN A 10 -13.04 -30.76 21.83
N VAL A 11 -13.69 -29.68 21.43
CA VAL A 11 -13.32 -28.91 20.24
C VAL A 11 -12.22 -27.93 20.64
N LEU A 12 -10.97 -28.26 20.29
CA LEU A 12 -9.83 -27.36 20.42
C LEU A 12 -9.82 -26.41 19.20
N VAL A 13 -10.19 -25.14 19.39
CA VAL A 13 -10.08 -24.12 18.34
C VAL A 13 -8.66 -23.57 18.34
N MET A 14 -7.88 -23.94 17.33
CA MET A 14 -6.55 -23.37 17.08
C MET A 14 -6.70 -22.10 16.22
N VAL A 15 -6.58 -20.92 16.84
CA VAL A 15 -6.43 -19.67 16.10
C VAL A 15 -4.98 -19.56 15.65
N ALA A 16 -4.71 -19.89 14.39
CA ALA A 16 -3.41 -19.65 13.77
C ALA A 16 -3.34 -18.19 13.31
N LEU A 17 -2.69 -17.33 14.10
CA LEU A 17 -2.31 -15.99 13.66
C LEU A 17 -1.10 -16.13 12.72
N VAL A 18 -1.36 -16.18 11.41
CA VAL A 18 -0.29 -16.16 10.41
C VAL A 18 0.16 -14.71 10.23
N ALA A 19 1.18 -14.30 10.99
CA ALA A 19 1.87 -13.06 10.69
C ALA A 19 2.67 -13.26 9.40
N ARG A 20 2.18 -12.74 8.27
CA ARG A 20 2.95 -12.65 7.04
C ARG A 20 4.00 -11.56 7.23
N GLY A 21 5.22 -11.97 7.62
CA GLY A 21 6.35 -11.06 7.72
C GLY A 21 6.71 -10.52 6.34
N ALA A 22 6.71 -9.20 6.19
CA ALA A 22 7.44 -8.56 5.10
C ALA A 22 8.94 -8.89 5.29
N VAL A 23 9.60 -9.40 4.25
CA VAL A 23 11.03 -9.72 4.32
C VAL A 23 11.80 -8.40 4.19
N ALA A 24 12.39 -7.94 5.29
CA ALA A 24 13.39 -6.88 5.25
C ALA A 24 14.56 -7.36 4.43
N THR A 25 14.74 -6.78 3.24
CA THR A 25 16.06 -6.78 2.63
C THR A 25 16.94 -5.88 3.49
N ASP A 26 18.24 -6.18 3.61
CA ASP A 26 19.24 -5.32 4.29
C ASP A 26 19.33 -3.89 3.70
N GLU A 27 18.46 -3.55 2.75
CA GLU A 27 18.42 -2.32 1.97
C GLU A 27 17.28 -1.38 2.38
N GLY A 28 16.54 -1.66 3.45
CA GLY A 28 15.55 -0.71 4.00
C GLY A 28 14.35 -0.46 3.07
N ILE A 29 14.07 -1.39 2.17
CA ILE A 29 12.90 -1.43 1.27
C ILE A 29 12.08 -2.69 1.57
N LEU A 30 10.76 -2.53 1.66
CA LEU A 30 9.80 -3.59 1.94
C LEU A 30 8.62 -3.49 0.97
N LEU A 31 8.20 -4.61 0.39
CA LEU A 31 7.03 -4.63 -0.50
C LEU A 31 5.82 -5.21 0.25
N SER A 32 4.67 -4.53 0.14
CA SER A 32 3.41 -5.11 0.59
C SER A 32 2.93 -6.20 -0.38
N GLU A 33 1.80 -6.84 -0.05
CA GLU A 33 1.02 -7.55 -1.07
C GLU A 33 0.36 -6.54 -2.04
N THR A 34 -0.05 -7.03 -3.20
CA THR A 34 -0.77 -6.23 -4.20
C THR A 34 -2.29 -6.38 -4.04
N PHE A 35 -3.00 -5.26 -4.09
CA PHE A 35 -4.46 -5.18 -4.10
C PHE A 35 -4.99 -4.92 -5.50
N GLY A 36 -6.18 -5.42 -5.83
CA GLY A 36 -6.79 -5.23 -7.16
C GLY A 36 -6.77 -6.49 -8.02
N GLY A 37 -6.67 -6.33 -9.35
CA GLY A 37 -6.69 -7.46 -10.28
C GLY A 37 -5.61 -7.39 -11.36
N PRO A 38 -5.52 -8.43 -12.22
CA PRO A 38 -4.34 -8.69 -13.05
C PRO A 38 -4.27 -7.85 -14.33
N HIS A 39 -5.21 -6.93 -14.54
CA HIS A 39 -5.34 -6.17 -15.79
C HIS A 39 -4.41 -4.95 -15.80
N GLY A 40 -4.31 -4.28 -16.96
CA GLY A 40 -3.47 -3.10 -17.13
C GLY A 40 -1.99 -3.43 -17.38
N THR A 41 -1.18 -2.39 -17.49
CA THR A 41 0.27 -2.46 -17.72
C THR A 41 1.02 -2.27 -16.40
N LYS A 42 2.08 -3.04 -16.18
CA LYS A 42 2.89 -2.97 -14.96
C LYS A 42 3.59 -1.62 -14.79
N TYR A 43 3.66 -1.16 -13.55
CA TYR A 43 4.49 -0.03 -13.11
C TYR A 43 5.19 -0.40 -11.79
N SER A 44 6.31 0.26 -11.50
CA SER A 44 7.06 0.06 -10.26
C SER A 44 7.96 1.27 -9.97
N ASP A 45 7.92 1.72 -8.72
CA ASP A 45 8.78 2.79 -8.19
C ASP A 45 9.99 2.26 -7.42
N ILE A 46 10.17 0.93 -7.33
CA ILE A 46 11.18 0.31 -6.45
C ILE A 46 12.59 0.87 -6.70
N ASP A 47 12.97 1.08 -7.96
CA ASP A 47 14.29 1.60 -8.34
C ASP A 47 14.38 3.13 -8.29
N LEU A 48 13.29 3.81 -7.92
CA LEU A 48 13.16 5.28 -7.88
C LEU A 48 13.05 5.82 -6.45
N VAL A 49 12.99 4.93 -5.46
CA VAL A 49 12.86 5.29 -4.04
C VAL A 49 14.11 4.90 -3.27
N SER A 50 14.29 5.49 -2.09
CA SER A 50 15.46 5.24 -1.26
C SER A 50 15.12 5.25 0.24
N PRO A 51 15.77 4.41 1.05
CA PRO A 51 15.82 4.57 2.50
C PRO A 51 16.16 6.00 2.93
N GLY A 52 15.49 6.50 3.96
CA GLY A 52 15.73 7.84 4.48
C GLY A 52 15.17 8.98 3.62
N GLN A 53 14.45 8.68 2.53
CA GLN A 53 13.71 9.70 1.80
C GLN A 53 12.56 10.27 2.64
N THR A 54 12.03 11.42 2.25
CA THR A 54 10.86 12.05 2.87
C THR A 54 9.73 12.18 1.88
N VAL A 55 8.52 11.78 2.29
CA VAL A 55 7.30 12.01 1.48
C VAL A 55 6.80 13.43 1.71
N GLN A 56 6.65 14.18 0.63
CA GLN A 56 6.15 15.56 0.65
C GLN A 56 4.63 15.60 0.47
N SER A 57 4.09 14.76 -0.40
CA SER A 57 2.66 14.65 -0.62
C SER A 57 2.25 13.29 -1.21
N VAL A 58 0.98 12.96 -1.05
CA VAL A 58 0.32 11.87 -1.77
C VAL A 58 -0.89 12.44 -2.51
N THR A 59 -1.11 11.98 -3.73
CA THR A 59 -2.24 12.39 -4.56
C THR A 59 -3.06 11.17 -4.95
N ILE A 60 -4.38 11.28 -4.79
CA ILE A 60 -5.36 10.33 -5.30
C ILE A 60 -6.14 11.05 -6.40
N GLN A 61 -6.12 10.54 -7.62
CA GLN A 61 -6.97 11.02 -8.68
C GLN A 61 -8.19 10.11 -8.79
N ALA A 62 -9.38 10.64 -8.48
CA ALA A 62 -10.58 9.82 -8.33
C ALA A 62 -11.83 10.44 -8.96
N GLY A 63 -12.66 9.58 -9.54
CA GLY A 63 -14.06 9.84 -9.84
C GLY A 63 -14.91 8.76 -9.18
N GLU A 64 -15.69 8.01 -9.97
CA GLU A 64 -16.36 6.80 -9.47
C GLU A 64 -15.40 5.72 -8.94
N ARG A 65 -14.13 5.78 -9.35
CA ARG A 65 -13.06 4.81 -9.11
C ARG A 65 -11.73 5.56 -8.99
N ILE A 66 -10.66 4.85 -8.68
CA ILE A 66 -9.33 5.44 -8.72
C ILE A 66 -8.82 5.46 -10.15
N ASN A 67 -8.59 6.68 -10.65
CA ASN A 67 -8.01 6.92 -11.96
C ASN A 67 -6.49 6.87 -11.91
N GLY A 68 -5.89 7.42 -10.86
CA GLY A 68 -4.45 7.43 -10.70
C GLY A 68 -4.02 7.74 -9.28
N ILE A 69 -2.74 7.53 -9.03
CA ILE A 69 -2.10 7.68 -7.73
C ILE A 69 -0.71 8.28 -7.91
N GLY A 70 -0.31 9.17 -7.02
CA GLY A 70 1.03 9.72 -7.05
C GLY A 70 1.59 10.03 -5.69
N VAL A 71 2.92 10.12 -5.62
CA VAL A 71 3.67 10.50 -4.43
C VAL A 71 4.80 11.44 -4.84
N ALA A 72 4.97 12.52 -4.09
CA ALA A 72 6.12 13.40 -4.22
C ALA A 72 7.11 13.06 -3.10
N VAL A 73 8.35 12.77 -3.45
CA VAL A 73 9.40 12.37 -2.51
C VAL A 73 10.63 13.27 -2.65
N THR A 74 11.39 13.38 -1.56
CA THR A 74 12.73 13.99 -1.56
C THR A 74 13.72 12.99 -1.00
N ASP A 75 14.71 12.62 -1.80
CA ASP A 75 15.73 11.65 -1.41
C ASP A 75 16.73 12.23 -0.38
N PRO A 76 17.60 11.42 0.23
CA PRO A 76 18.60 11.91 1.19
C PRO A 76 19.61 12.92 0.61
N SER A 77 19.78 12.99 -0.72
CA SER A 77 20.63 13.99 -1.38
C SER A 77 19.93 15.34 -1.58
N GLY A 78 18.60 15.38 -1.38
CA GLY A 78 17.76 16.55 -1.59
C GLY A 78 17.10 16.59 -2.97
N LEU A 79 17.25 15.55 -3.80
CA LEU A 79 16.60 15.47 -5.10
C LEU A 79 15.11 15.21 -4.91
N LYS A 80 14.29 16.01 -5.59
CA LYS A 80 12.83 15.90 -5.59
C LYS A 80 12.35 15.09 -6.79
N THR A 81 11.47 14.14 -6.54
CA THR A 81 10.89 13.28 -7.58
C THR A 81 9.39 13.20 -7.38
N ASP A 82 8.64 13.47 -8.46
CA ASP A 82 7.20 13.26 -8.52
C ASP A 82 6.90 11.97 -9.29
N LEU A 83 6.26 11.01 -8.63
CA LEU A 83 5.89 9.71 -9.18
C LEU A 83 4.37 9.67 -9.36
N PHE A 84 3.90 9.21 -10.51
CA PHE A 84 2.46 9.12 -10.79
C PHE A 84 2.13 7.97 -11.73
N HIS A 85 1.09 7.20 -11.39
CA HIS A 85 0.61 6.04 -12.13
C HIS A 85 -0.89 6.10 -12.36
N GLY A 86 -1.34 5.62 -13.51
CA GLY A 86 -2.75 5.65 -13.92
C GLY A 86 -3.06 6.76 -14.93
N GLY A 87 -4.36 7.03 -15.10
CA GLY A 87 -4.87 7.98 -16.09
C GLY A 87 -5.21 9.33 -15.49
N LYS A 88 -5.36 10.34 -16.37
CA LYS A 88 -5.66 11.74 -16.01
C LYS A 88 -7.14 12.04 -15.75
N GLY A 89 -8.00 11.03 -15.73
CA GLY A 89 -9.44 11.21 -15.45
C GLY A 89 -9.70 11.41 -13.96
N GLY A 90 -10.90 11.84 -13.59
CA GLY A 90 -11.24 12.11 -12.19
C GLY A 90 -10.57 13.38 -11.65
N ASP A 91 -10.98 13.76 -10.45
CA ASP A 91 -10.50 14.97 -9.79
C ASP A 91 -9.32 14.62 -8.86
N PRO A 92 -8.23 15.41 -8.88
CA PRO A 92 -7.11 15.20 -7.98
C PRO A 92 -7.45 15.68 -6.57
N ASN A 93 -7.18 14.84 -5.59
CA ASN A 93 -7.10 15.20 -4.17
C ASN A 93 -5.67 14.97 -3.71
N THR A 94 -5.08 15.95 -3.01
CA THR A 94 -3.69 15.89 -2.56
C THR A 94 -3.60 16.20 -1.08
N LEU A 95 -2.88 15.35 -0.34
CA LEU A 95 -2.49 15.59 1.04
C LEU A 95 -1.01 15.95 1.05
N THR A 96 -0.70 17.20 1.42
CA THR A 96 0.65 17.66 1.72
C THR A 96 0.98 17.31 3.16
N LEU A 97 2.12 16.67 3.38
CA LEU A 97 2.53 16.22 4.71
C LEU A 97 3.27 17.33 5.45
N SER A 98 2.98 17.46 6.74
CA SER A 98 3.70 18.36 7.64
C SER A 98 5.05 17.80 8.04
N ALA A 99 5.92 18.63 8.64
CA ALA A 99 7.19 18.17 9.17
C ALA A 99 6.99 17.05 10.21
N GLY A 100 7.67 15.91 10.03
CA GLY A 100 7.55 14.74 10.90
C GLY A 100 6.30 13.88 10.67
N GLU A 101 5.45 14.27 9.71
CA GLU A 101 4.32 13.47 9.26
C GLU A 101 4.79 12.48 8.18
N TYR A 102 4.29 11.24 8.25
CA TYR A 102 4.54 10.21 7.26
C TYR A 102 3.32 9.29 7.12
N ILE A 103 3.13 8.74 5.91
CA ILE A 103 2.06 7.78 5.64
C ILE A 103 2.48 6.41 6.15
N MET A 104 1.63 5.81 6.97
CA MET A 104 1.87 4.51 7.60
C MET A 104 0.80 3.47 7.29
N GLY A 105 -0.30 3.85 6.63
CA GLY A 105 -1.39 2.91 6.35
C GLY A 105 -2.04 3.16 5.01
N ILE A 106 -2.47 2.07 4.37
CA ILE A 106 -3.33 2.04 3.20
C ILE A 106 -4.55 1.16 3.47
N GLU A 107 -5.69 1.60 2.96
CA GLU A 107 -6.88 0.80 2.75
C GLU A 107 -7.27 0.90 1.27
N ALA A 108 -7.47 -0.25 0.63
CA ALA A 108 -7.78 -0.34 -0.78
C ALA A 108 -9.01 -1.21 -0.99
N HIS A 109 -9.90 -0.74 -1.86
CA HIS A 109 -11.06 -1.51 -2.31
C HIS A 109 -11.01 -1.69 -3.81
N TRP A 110 -11.46 -2.84 -4.31
CA TRP A 110 -11.48 -3.13 -5.74
C TRP A 110 -12.77 -3.82 -6.19
N GLY A 111 -12.99 -3.88 -7.49
CA GLY A 111 -14.14 -4.56 -8.06
C GLY A 111 -14.15 -4.51 -9.58
N GLU A 112 -15.11 -5.21 -10.17
CA GLU A 112 -15.24 -5.33 -11.62
C GLU A 112 -15.77 -4.03 -12.27
N LYS A 113 -15.36 -3.80 -13.50
CA LYS A 113 -15.82 -2.77 -14.43
C LYS A 113 -15.77 -3.38 -15.83
N GLY A 114 -16.91 -3.93 -16.26
CA GLY A 114 -16.93 -4.75 -17.47
C GLY A 114 -16.05 -5.99 -17.26
N ASP A 115 -15.12 -6.23 -18.18
CA ASP A 115 -14.15 -7.33 -18.15
C ASP A 115 -12.89 -7.04 -17.30
N HIS A 116 -12.76 -5.85 -16.70
CA HIS A 116 -11.58 -5.47 -15.92
C HIS A 116 -11.86 -5.34 -14.42
N THR A 117 -10.89 -5.72 -13.60
CA THR A 117 -10.85 -5.38 -12.17
C THR A 117 -10.12 -4.07 -11.97
N ARG A 118 -10.70 -3.16 -11.19
CA ARG A 118 -10.15 -1.82 -10.93
C ARG A 118 -10.11 -1.52 -9.44
N ILE A 119 -9.15 -0.71 -9.03
CA ILE A 119 -9.20 -0.05 -7.72
C ILE A 119 -10.34 0.96 -7.72
N LYS A 120 -11.25 0.80 -6.77
CA LYS A 120 -12.48 1.57 -6.64
C LYS A 120 -12.36 2.68 -5.61
N TYR A 121 -11.59 2.42 -4.55
CA TYR A 121 -11.36 3.37 -3.47
C TYR A 121 -9.98 3.15 -2.86
N LEU A 122 -9.38 4.24 -2.40
CA LEU A 122 -8.16 4.26 -1.62
C LEU A 122 -8.31 5.21 -0.45
N ARG A 123 -7.65 4.85 0.66
CA ARG A 123 -7.40 5.73 1.79
C ARG A 123 -5.99 5.55 2.29
N PHE A 124 -5.28 6.65 2.49
CA PHE A 124 -4.01 6.68 3.20
C PHE A 124 -4.17 7.34 4.55
N THR A 125 -3.47 6.81 5.57
CA THR A 125 -3.48 7.36 6.93
C THR A 125 -2.06 7.65 7.39
N THR A 126 -1.88 8.78 8.08
CA THR A 126 -0.58 9.23 8.59
C THR A 126 -0.39 8.92 10.07
N ASN A 127 0.86 8.98 10.53
CA ASN A 127 1.21 8.84 11.96
C ASN A 127 0.59 9.92 12.86
N LEU A 128 0.14 11.05 12.29
CA LEU A 128 -0.52 12.13 13.03
C LEU A 128 -2.05 12.02 13.01
N GLY A 129 -2.60 10.95 12.44
CA GLY A 129 -4.04 10.71 12.37
C GLY A 129 -4.75 11.43 11.23
N ASN A 130 -4.02 12.15 10.36
CA ASN A 130 -4.58 12.69 9.14
C ASN A 130 -4.80 11.57 8.11
N PHE A 131 -5.67 11.83 7.14
CA PHE A 131 -5.92 10.90 6.06
C PHE A 131 -6.29 11.63 4.77
N ILE A 132 -6.14 10.90 3.66
CA ILE A 132 -6.70 11.25 2.36
C ILE A 132 -7.45 10.04 1.84
N GLU A 133 -8.55 10.26 1.15
CA GLU A 133 -9.31 9.21 0.49
C GLU A 133 -9.94 9.68 -0.82
N GLY A 134 -10.35 8.73 -1.65
CA GLY A 134 -11.07 9.01 -2.89
C GLY A 134 -11.69 7.74 -3.48
N GLY A 135 -12.68 7.94 -4.36
CA GLY A 135 -13.42 6.86 -5.00
C GLY A 135 -14.57 6.31 -4.14
N ASN A 136 -15.06 5.12 -4.48
CA ASN A 136 -16.22 4.50 -3.84
C ASN A 136 -15.87 3.13 -3.21
N PRO A 137 -16.07 2.94 -1.89
CA PRO A 137 -15.84 1.67 -1.23
C PRO A 137 -16.66 0.52 -1.83
N THR A 138 -16.07 -0.67 -1.84
CA THR A 138 -16.74 -1.93 -2.23
C THR A 138 -16.60 -3.00 -1.15
N LYS A 139 -17.13 -4.21 -1.41
CA LYS A 139 -17.02 -5.35 -0.49
C LYS A 139 -15.62 -6.01 -0.50
N ASN A 140 -14.86 -5.86 -1.58
CA ASN A 140 -13.49 -6.39 -1.64
C ASN A 140 -12.56 -5.32 -1.09
N ILE A 141 -12.01 -5.56 0.10
CA ILE A 141 -11.23 -4.62 0.88
C ILE A 141 -9.98 -5.33 1.40
N ALA A 142 -8.87 -4.60 1.42
CA ALA A 142 -7.69 -4.98 2.17
C ALA A 142 -7.02 -3.75 2.77
N LYS A 143 -6.25 -3.97 3.84
CA LYS A 143 -5.46 -2.93 4.51
C LYS A 143 -4.03 -3.41 4.68
N ASN A 144 -3.09 -2.48 4.62
CA ASN A 144 -1.70 -2.74 4.97
C ASN A 144 -1.16 -1.59 5.82
N THR A 145 -0.25 -1.91 6.73
CA THR A 145 0.37 -0.94 7.64
C THR A 145 1.88 -1.11 7.54
N ALA A 146 2.58 0.02 7.48
CA ALA A 146 4.02 0.06 7.48
C ALA A 146 4.56 -0.65 8.74
N PRO A 147 5.59 -1.51 8.61
CA PRO A 147 6.33 -1.99 9.76
C PRO A 147 6.94 -0.83 10.57
N GLU A 148 7.28 -1.09 11.83
CA GLU A 148 7.92 -0.09 12.67
C GLU A 148 9.19 0.46 12.02
N GLY A 149 9.32 1.80 11.97
CA GLY A 149 10.45 2.48 11.33
C GLY A 149 10.33 2.66 9.81
N TYR A 150 9.20 2.32 9.20
CA TYR A 150 8.95 2.48 7.76
C TYR A 150 7.83 3.49 7.47
N GLN A 151 7.86 4.05 6.27
CA GLN A 151 6.84 4.93 5.70
C GLN A 151 6.56 4.58 4.24
N LEU A 152 5.48 5.13 3.67
CA LEU A 152 5.27 5.06 2.22
C LEU A 152 6.50 5.57 1.49
N GLY A 153 7.02 4.77 0.57
CA GLY A 153 8.12 5.16 -0.32
C GLY A 153 7.65 5.42 -1.74
N GLY A 154 6.81 4.54 -2.25
CA GLY A 154 6.31 4.56 -3.62
C GLY A 154 5.31 3.44 -3.85
N PHE A 155 5.00 3.17 -5.11
CA PHE A 155 4.00 2.19 -5.50
C PHE A 155 4.54 1.21 -6.53
N PHE A 156 3.91 0.05 -6.60
CA PHE A 156 4.04 -0.86 -7.73
C PHE A 156 2.66 -1.46 -8.04
N GLY A 157 2.45 -1.99 -9.23
CA GLY A 157 1.15 -2.55 -9.59
C GLY A 157 0.92 -2.54 -11.07
N THR A 158 -0.35 -2.36 -11.45
CA THR A 158 -0.78 -2.28 -12.84
C THR A 158 -1.80 -1.16 -13.05
N CYS A 159 -1.72 -0.51 -14.21
CA CYS A 159 -2.63 0.58 -14.56
C CYS A 159 -2.85 0.70 -16.06
N GLY A 160 -3.90 1.43 -16.42
CA GLY A 160 -4.16 1.94 -17.77
C GLY A 160 -4.79 3.32 -17.71
N LYS A 161 -6.01 3.46 -18.24
CA LYS A 161 -6.81 4.70 -18.08
C LYS A 161 -7.26 4.94 -16.62
N GLU A 162 -7.21 3.90 -15.80
CA GLU A 162 -7.53 3.89 -14.36
C GLU A 162 -6.53 2.96 -13.67
N LEU A 163 -6.53 2.93 -12.33
CA LEU A 163 -5.68 2.04 -11.55
C LEU A 163 -6.32 0.64 -11.47
N ASP A 164 -5.60 -0.39 -11.91
CA ASP A 164 -6.08 -1.78 -11.93
C ASP A 164 -5.65 -2.55 -10.66
N SER A 165 -4.41 -2.31 -10.22
CA SER A 165 -3.87 -2.84 -8.97
C SER A 165 -2.83 -1.91 -8.35
N VAL A 166 -2.60 -2.06 -7.04
CA VAL A 166 -1.61 -1.30 -6.29
C VAL A 166 -1.01 -2.12 -5.14
N GLY A 167 0.29 -2.11 -5.02
CA GLY A 167 1.08 -2.48 -3.86
C GLY A 167 1.93 -1.31 -3.40
N ILE A 168 2.37 -1.36 -2.15
CA ILE A 168 3.15 -0.32 -1.49
C ILE A 168 4.61 -0.72 -1.41
N VAL A 169 5.47 0.20 -1.84
CA VAL A 169 6.89 0.16 -1.49
C VAL A 169 7.04 0.93 -0.18
N TRP A 170 7.30 0.22 0.92
CA TRP A 170 7.64 0.80 2.21
C TRP A 170 9.15 1.06 2.26
N THR A 171 9.56 2.28 2.60
CA THR A 171 10.97 2.63 2.81
C THR A 171 11.22 2.95 4.28
N SER A 172 12.39 2.56 4.77
CA SER A 172 12.82 2.93 6.11
C SER A 172 12.92 4.46 6.25
N ILE A 173 12.43 4.98 7.37
CA ILE A 173 12.44 6.42 7.69
C ILE A 173 13.87 6.89 7.95
N ALA A 174 14.68 6.05 8.60
CA ALA A 174 16.11 6.32 8.77
C ALA A 174 16.88 5.84 7.53
N PRO A 175 17.91 6.57 7.07
CA PRO A 175 18.81 6.06 6.05
C PRO A 175 19.47 4.75 6.49
N VAL A 176 19.52 3.76 5.60
CA VAL A 176 20.34 2.56 5.83
C VAL A 176 21.80 2.94 5.66
N ARG A 177 22.63 2.69 6.67
CA ARG A 177 24.08 2.90 6.55
C ARG A 177 24.60 1.91 5.53
N ALA A 178 25.22 2.40 4.46
CA ALA A 178 26.12 1.57 3.67
C ALA A 178 27.19 1.03 4.62
N LEU A 179 27.24 -0.30 4.80
CA LEU A 179 28.38 -0.93 5.44
C LEU A 179 29.59 -0.60 4.57
N ARG A 180 30.45 0.29 5.08
CA ARG A 180 31.73 0.58 4.43
C ARG A 180 32.55 -0.70 4.52
N GLY A 181 32.66 -1.41 3.39
CA GLY A 181 33.67 -2.44 3.17
C GLY A 181 35.05 -1.82 3.00
#